data_AF-U4KN87-F1
#
_entry.id   AF-U4KN87-F1
#
_cell.length_a   1.000
_cell.length_b   1.000
_cell.length_c   1.000
_cell.angle_alpha   90.00
_cell.angle_beta   90.00
_cell.angle_gamma   90.00
#
_symmetry.space_group_name_H-M   'P 1'
#
loop_
_entity.id
_entity.type
_entity.pdbx_description
1 polymer ?
#
loop_
_entity_poly.entity_id
_entity_poly.type
_entity_poly.pdbx_seq_one_letter_code
_entity_poly.pdbx_strand_id
1 'polypeptide(L)' 'MAWSNESRIIGEKVQVLNEKEMGVITRIDYERKLIYVLFKRLREEAYPYPEAFEQNYLTVKMSSNR' A
#
# COMPACT_ATOMS: atom_id res chain seq x y z
N MET A 1 20.34 4.78 12.74
CA MET A 1 19.59 5.44 11.65
C MET A 1 19.97 4.78 10.34
N ALA A 2 19.13 3.86 9.87
CA ALA A 2 19.13 3.37 8.50
C ALA A 2 17.66 3.26 8.11
N TRP A 3 17.08 4.40 7.72
CA TRP A 3 15.71 4.43 7.20
C TRP A 3 15.79 3.88 5.77
N SER A 4 15.66 2.56 5.65
CA SER A 4 15.64 1.86 4.38
C SER A 4 14.51 2.45 3.52
N ASN A 5 14.79 2.65 2.24
CA ASN A 5 13.95 3.31 1.23
C ASN A 5 12.52 2.73 1.08
N GLU A 6 12.24 1.58 1.69
CA GLU A 6 10.99 0.81 1.60
C GLU A 6 9.87 1.35 2.51
N SER A 7 10.21 2.02 3.62
CA SER A 7 9.20 2.63 4.50
C SER A 7 8.51 3.87 3.90
N ARG A 8 8.90 4.29 2.69
CA ARG A 8 8.38 5.49 2.03
C ARG A 8 6.95 5.36 1.52
N ILE A 9 6.43 4.14 1.39
CA ILE A 9 5.09 3.93 0.83
C ILE A 9 3.99 3.97 1.89
N ILE A 10 4.33 3.96 3.18
CA ILE A 10 3.32 4.12 4.25
C ILE A 10 2.78 5.55 4.19
N GLY A 11 1.46 5.70 4.15
CA GLY A 11 0.75 6.96 3.95
C GLY A 11 0.46 7.30 2.48
N GLU A 12 1.04 6.56 1.53
CA GLU A 12 0.76 6.77 0.11
C GLU A 12 -0.61 6.24 -0.29
N LYS A 13 -1.23 6.91 -1.26
CA LYS A 13 -2.46 6.44 -1.89
C LYS A 13 -2.15 5.30 -2.85
N VAL A 14 -2.95 4.25 -2.78
CA VAL A 14 -2.81 3.07 -3.62
C VAL A 14 -4.14 2.78 -4.32
N GLN A 15 -4.04 2.42 -5.60
CA GLN A 15 -5.15 1.87 -6.36
C GLN A 15 -5.05 0.35 -6.31
N VAL A 16 -6.12 -0.32 -5.86
CA VAL A 16 -6.21 -1.78 -5.87
C VAL A 16 -6.96 -2.24 -7.11
N LEU A 17 -6.52 -3.33 -7.72
CA LEU A 17 -7.17 -3.92 -8.88
C LEU A 17 -8.60 -4.37 -8.50
N ASN A 18 -9.56 -4.02 -9.35
CA ASN A 18 -11.01 -4.25 -9.14
C ASN A 18 -11.66 -3.44 -8.01
N GLU A 19 -10.91 -2.60 -7.29
CA GLU A 19 -11.50 -1.63 -6.38
C GLU A 19 -11.80 -0.31 -7.08
N LYS A 20 -12.97 0.26 -6.84
CA LYS A 20 -13.34 1.57 -7.41
C LYS A 20 -12.71 2.73 -6.64
N GLU A 21 -12.46 2.52 -5.34
CA GLU A 21 -11.92 3.54 -4.46
C GLU A 21 -10.43 3.35 -4.24
N MET A 22 -9.72 4.46 -4.03
CA MET A 22 -8.33 4.42 -3.60
C MET A 22 -8.27 4.11 -2.10
N GLY A 23 -7.26 3.33 -1.73
CA GLY A 23 -6.89 3.11 -0.33
C GLY A 23 -5.63 3.89 0.04
N VAL A 24 -5.27 3.84 1.32
CA VAL A 24 -4.01 4.37 1.85
C VAL A 24 -3.26 3.26 2.56
N ILE A 25 -1.97 3.14 2.31
CA ILE A 25 -1.13 2.15 2.99
C ILE A 25 -0.94 2.58 4.44
N THR A 26 -1.35 1.77 5.40
CA THR A 26 -1.25 2.10 6.84
C THR A 26 -0.06 1.44 7.52
N ARG A 27 0.31 0.23 7.11
CA ARG A 27 1.44 -0.52 7.65
C ARG A 27 1.90 -1.64 6.72
N ILE A 28 3.14 -2.06 6.90
CA ILE A 28 3.75 -3.22 6.22
C ILE A 28 4.26 -4.17 7.30
N ASP A 29 3.90 -5.44 7.19
CA ASP A 29 4.38 -6.52 8.03
C ASP A 29 5.31 -7.41 7.19
N TYR A 30 6.62 -7.24 7.41
CA TYR A 30 7.65 -7.96 6.66
C TYR A 30 7.78 -9.42 7.10
N GLU A 31 7.47 -9.74 8.35
CA GLU A 31 7.53 -11.12 8.85
C GLU A 31 6.42 -11.97 8.22
N ARG A 32 5.23 -11.38 8.11
CA ARG A 32 4.04 -12.03 7.52
C ARG A 32 3.91 -11.82 6.02
N LYS A 33 4.76 -10.99 5.41
CA LYS A 33 4.70 -10.62 3.99
C LYS A 33 3.34 -10.03 3.60
N LEU A 34 2.85 -9.09 4.40
CA LEU A 34 1.56 -8.44 4.19
C LEU A 34 1.69 -6.91 4.18
N ILE A 35 0.90 -6.27 3.35
CA ILE A 35 0.67 -4.82 3.36
C ILE A 35 -0.79 -4.54 3.67
N TYR A 36 -1.03 -3.55 4.52
CA TYR A 36 -2.36 -3.18 4.96
C TYR A 36 -2.78 -1.87 4.30
N VAL A 37 -3.97 -1.88 3.73
CA VAL A 37 -4.56 -0.75 3.00
C VAL A 37 -5.89 -0.40 3.64
N LEU A 38 -6.00 0.85 4.08
CA LEU A 38 -7.22 1.41 4.64
C LEU A 38 -8.02 2.11 3.54
N PHE A 39 -9.25 1.66 3.36
CA PHE A 39 -10.24 2.28 2.51
C PHE A 39 -11.17 3.20 3.32
N LYS A 40 -12.14 3.82 2.64
CA LYS A 40 -13.20 4.58 3.31
C LYS A 40 -14.00 3.69 4.27
N ARG A 41 -14.69 4.33 5.21
CA ARG A 41 -15.52 3.68 6.23
C ARG A 41 -14.74 2.69 7.11
N LEU A 42 -13.45 2.95 7.33
CA LEU A 42 -12.57 2.17 8.21
C LEU A 42 -12.40 0.70 7.79
N ARG A 43 -12.60 0.38 6.51
CA ARG A 43 -12.33 -0.96 5.98
C ARG A 43 -10.83 -1.11 5.74
N GLU A 44 -10.13 -1.83 6.60
CA GLU A 44 -8.73 -2.22 6.39
C GLU A 44 -8.67 -3.62 5.78
N GLU A 45 -7.92 -3.77 4.69
CA GLU A 45 -7.66 -5.05 4.05
C GLU A 45 -6.16 -5.31 3.94
N ALA A 46 -5.78 -6.58 4.01
CA ALA A 46 -4.40 -7.03 3.88
C ALA A 46 -4.17 -7.67 2.51
N TYR A 47 -3.05 -7.32 1.88
CA TYR A 47 -2.63 -7.88 0.60
C TYR A 47 -1.21 -8.47 0.71
N PRO A 48 -0.87 -9.46 -0.13
CA PRO A 48 0.50 -10.01 -0.17
C PRO A 48 1.55 -8.96 -0.53
N TYR A 49 2.67 -8.95 0.18
CA TYR A 49 3.78 -8.03 -0.06
C TYR A 49 5.12 -8.77 -0.18
N PRO A 50 5.90 -8.51 -1.25
CA PRO A 50 5.73 -7.49 -2.30
C PRO A 50 4.88 -7.93 -3.50
N GLU A 51 4.38 -9.16 -3.52
CA GLU A 51 3.81 -9.81 -4.70
C GLU A 51 2.64 -9.03 -5.30
N ALA A 52 1.82 -8.36 -4.48
CA ALA A 52 0.72 -7.54 -4.98
C ALA A 52 1.20 -6.33 -5.80
N PHE A 53 2.39 -5.78 -5.54
CA PHE A 53 2.96 -4.73 -6.39
C PHE A 53 3.56 -5.31 -7.68
N GLU A 54 4.26 -6.44 -7.59
CA GLU A 54 4.88 -7.10 -8.75
C GLU A 54 3.84 -7.54 -9.78
N GLN A 55 2.68 -8.01 -9.32
CA GLN A 55 1.55 -8.41 -10.17
C GLN A 55 0.68 -7.23 -10.62
N ASN A 56 1.06 -5.99 -10.31
CA ASN A 56 0.27 -4.77 -10.55
C ASN A 56 -1.13 -4.80 -9.89
N TYR A 57 -1.32 -5.63 -8.87
CA TYR A 57 -2.56 -5.67 -8.10
C TYR A 57 -2.70 -4.42 -7.22
N LEU A 58 -1.59 -3.92 -6.69
CA LEU A 58 -1.46 -2.64 -6.01
C LEU A 58 -0.62 -1.69 -6.87
N THR A 59 -1.15 -0.49 -7.14
CA THR A 59 -0.40 0.57 -7.82
C THR A 59 -0.35 1.82 -6.95
N VAL A 60 0.86 2.22 -6.54
CA VAL A 60 1.06 3.48 -5.82
C VAL A 60 0.74 4.64 -6.75
N LYS A 61 -0.12 5.54 -6.29
CA LYS A 61 -0.45 6.79 -6.98
C LYS A 61 0.31 7.88 -6.25
N MET A 62 1.59 8.03 -6.58
CA MET A 62 2.42 9.08 -6.01
C MET A 62 1.71 10.42 -6.21
N SER A 63 1.46 11.13 -5.11
CA SER A 63 1.11 12.54 -5.22
C SER A 63 2.39 13.25 -5.65
N SER A 64 2.50 13.55 -6.94
CA SER A 64 3.54 14.45 -7.44
C SER A 64 3.31 15.81 -6.77
N ASN A 65 3.96 16.05 -5.64
CA ASN A 65 4.02 17.36 -5.03
C ASN A 65 4.92 18.21 -5.93
N ARG A 66 4.31 18.86 -6.92
CA ARG A 66 4.90 19.93 -7.75
C ARG A 66 4.25 21.25 -7.39
#